data_AF-G5KFK8-F1
#
_entry.id   AF-G5KFK8-F1
#
_cell.length_a   1.000
_cell.length_b   1.000
_cell.length_c   1.000
_cell.angle_alpha   90.00
_cell.angle_beta   90.00
_cell.angle_gamma   90.00
#
_symmetry.space_group_name_H-M   'P 1'
#
loop_
_entity.id
_entity.type
_entity.pdbx_description
1 polymer ?
#
loop_
_entity_poly.entity_id
_entity_poly.type
_entity_poly.pdbx_seq_one_letter_code
_entity_poly.pdbx_strand_id
1 'polypeptide(L)'
;MSIYESKGFTSSLFKYKGSLEPFEYIAQFKPLKPPENGNIEHYKEHEAPYIISGTIKPENNGSYKRNNKSLISRDLIFLDYDDLEIGINFPKIVSKRLSEYSYIIYPTIKHTADNPRYRLVVKPNMSMNENSYKTTVKEIADLIGLPFDESSLTWSQLQGGYQSEEISSSIMVKTIQLLLIDQNRIILRHLLAIKSRIKNQ
;
A
#
# COMPACT_ATOMS: atom_id res chain seq x y z
N MET A 1 -10.63 12.21 3.71
CA MET A 1 -9.71 11.07 3.89
C MET A 1 -8.57 11.51 4.79
N SER A 2 -7.81 10.62 5.42
CA SER A 2 -6.71 11.03 6.30
C SER A 2 -5.53 10.08 6.21
N ILE A 3 -4.35 10.58 6.55
CA ILE A 3 -3.15 9.79 6.75
C ILE A 3 -2.64 10.04 8.17
N TYR A 4 -2.19 8.96 8.79
CA TYR A 4 -1.62 8.96 10.12
C TYR A 4 -0.23 8.38 10.05
N GLU A 5 0.68 8.99 10.79
CA GLU A 5 2.09 8.69 10.79
C GLU A 5 2.51 8.14 12.17
N SER A 6 3.57 7.34 12.16
CA SER A 6 4.24 6.79 13.32
C SER A 6 5.74 6.76 13.04
N LYS A 7 6.55 6.82 14.10
CA LYS A 7 8.00 6.66 14.02
C LYS A 7 8.39 5.38 14.76
N GLY A 8 9.00 4.44 14.06
CA GLY A 8 9.32 3.12 14.61
C GLY A 8 8.08 2.25 14.90
N PHE A 9 8.31 1.15 15.61
CA PHE A 9 7.29 0.19 16.02
C PHE A 9 6.52 0.70 17.24
N THR A 10 5.62 1.65 17.00
CA THR A 10 4.69 2.13 18.02
C THR A 10 3.23 2.00 17.58
N SER A 11 2.35 2.08 18.56
CA SER A 11 0.91 2.17 18.33
C SER A 11 0.42 3.62 18.33
N SER A 12 1.22 4.58 18.78
CA SER A 12 0.87 6.00 18.75
C SER A 12 0.87 6.52 17.33
N LEU A 13 -0.16 7.30 16.99
CA LEU A 13 -0.35 7.86 15.66
C LEU A 13 -0.47 9.38 15.70
N PHE A 14 0.14 10.02 14.71
CA PHE A 14 0.06 11.46 14.48
C PHE A 14 -0.70 11.71 13.20
N LYS A 15 -1.84 12.39 13.29
CA LYS A 15 -2.62 12.75 12.11
C LYS A 15 -1.87 13.81 11.31
N TYR A 16 -1.65 13.57 10.03
CA TYR A 16 -1.13 14.57 9.12
C TYR A 16 -2.08 15.77 9.03
N LYS A 17 -1.52 16.99 9.12
CA LYS A 17 -2.28 18.25 9.18
C LYS A 17 -2.17 19.09 7.90
N GLY A 18 -1.47 18.61 6.88
CA GLY A 18 -1.39 19.32 5.61
C GLY A 18 -2.63 19.10 4.74
N SER A 19 -2.59 19.64 3.52
CA SER A 19 -3.72 19.70 2.61
C SER A 19 -3.75 18.60 1.54
N LEU A 20 -2.71 17.76 1.45
CA LEU A 20 -2.63 16.70 0.45
C LEU A 20 -3.62 15.57 0.76
N GLU A 21 -4.31 15.08 -0.26
CA GLU A 21 -5.06 13.83 -0.15
C GLU A 21 -4.08 12.66 0.05
N PRO A 22 -4.48 11.55 0.72
CA PRO A 22 -3.53 10.51 1.10
C PRO A 22 -2.68 9.97 -0.04
N PHE A 23 -3.26 9.73 -1.22
CA PHE A 23 -2.50 9.24 -2.37
C PHE A 23 -1.46 10.25 -2.88
N GLU A 24 -1.79 11.54 -2.88
CA GLU A 24 -0.88 12.62 -3.27
C GLU A 24 0.23 12.78 -2.23
N TYR A 25 -0.12 12.65 -0.95
CA TYR A 25 0.86 12.60 0.13
C TYR A 25 1.86 11.46 -0.08
N ILE A 26 1.41 10.24 -0.42
CA ILE A 26 2.33 9.13 -0.73
C ILE A 26 3.19 9.44 -1.95
N ALA A 27 2.60 10.00 -3.02
CA ALA A 27 3.32 10.32 -4.25
C ALA A 27 4.42 11.39 -4.04
N GLN A 28 4.22 12.28 -3.07
CA GLN A 28 5.18 13.33 -2.70
C GLN A 28 6.11 12.93 -1.55
N PHE A 29 5.97 11.72 -1.03
CA PHE A 29 6.77 11.26 0.10
C PHE A 29 8.25 11.24 -0.32
N LYS A 30 9.05 12.12 0.28
CA LYS A 30 10.50 12.16 0.01
C LYS A 30 11.15 10.95 0.66
N PRO A 31 12.10 10.29 -0.02
CA PRO A 31 12.82 9.19 0.56
C PRO A 31 13.54 9.64 1.83
N LEU A 32 13.30 8.93 2.94
CA LEU A 32 14.14 9.07 4.12
C LEU A 32 15.34 8.14 3.98
N LYS A 33 16.56 8.71 4.06
CA LYS A 33 17.79 7.94 3.95
C LYS A 33 17.99 7.13 5.24
N PRO A 34 18.02 5.79 5.19
CA PRO A 34 18.44 5.01 6.34
C PRO A 34 19.92 5.29 6.64
N PRO A 35 20.38 5.04 7.88
CA PRO A 35 21.77 5.28 8.24
C PRO A 35 22.72 4.41 7.39
N GLU A 36 23.68 5.05 6.69
CA GLU A 36 24.56 4.40 5.70
C GLU A 36 25.36 3.21 6.25
N ASN A 37 25.69 3.23 7.55
CA ASN A 37 26.39 2.16 8.28
C ASN A 37 25.63 1.70 9.54
N GLY A 38 24.33 2.00 9.62
CA GLY A 38 23.53 1.72 10.80
C GLY A 38 22.83 0.37 10.75
N ASN A 39 22.46 -0.14 11.92
CA ASN A 39 21.61 -1.32 12.02
C ASN A 39 20.21 -1.00 11.45
N ILE A 40 19.88 -1.56 10.27
CA ILE A 40 18.60 -1.36 9.60
C ILE A 40 17.42 -1.78 10.48
N GLU A 41 17.56 -2.84 11.29
CA GLU A 41 16.50 -3.26 12.20
C GLU A 41 16.29 -2.25 13.33
N HIS A 42 17.38 -1.73 13.91
CA HIS A 42 17.29 -0.66 14.89
C HIS A 42 16.59 0.58 14.31
N TYR A 43 16.97 0.99 13.09
CA TYR A 43 16.32 2.09 12.39
C TYR A 43 14.83 1.81 12.16
N LYS A 44 14.46 0.61 11.70
CA LYS A 44 13.06 0.23 11.49
C LYS A 44 12.24 0.27 12.78
N GLU A 45 12.84 -0.13 13.89
CA GLU A 45 12.16 -0.22 15.19
C GLU A 45 11.99 1.15 15.86
N HIS A 46 12.92 2.08 15.67
CA HIS A 46 12.96 3.32 16.45
C HIS A 46 12.74 4.59 15.61
N GLU A 47 13.04 4.54 14.32
CA GLU A 47 13.24 5.74 13.51
C GLU A 47 12.47 5.79 12.20
N ALA A 48 12.19 4.63 11.60
CA ALA A 48 11.58 4.58 10.29
C ALA A 48 10.17 5.17 10.32
N PRO A 49 9.77 5.88 9.25
CA PRO A 49 8.43 6.39 9.08
C PRO A 49 7.49 5.23 8.78
N TYR A 50 6.35 5.22 9.45
CA TYR A 50 5.26 4.30 9.21
C TYR A 50 3.97 5.06 9.01
N ILE A 51 3.11 4.55 8.14
CA ILE A 51 1.89 5.22 7.73
C ILE A 51 0.69 4.28 7.70
N ILE A 52 -0.47 4.87 7.87
CA ILE A 52 -1.77 4.26 7.64
C ILE A 52 -2.73 5.30 7.12
N SER A 53 -3.45 4.99 6.06
CA SER A 53 -4.46 5.87 5.47
C SER A 53 -5.86 5.34 5.75
N GLY A 54 -6.76 6.23 6.15
CA GLY A 54 -8.10 5.85 6.57
C GLY A 54 -8.72 6.81 7.59
N THR A 55 -9.76 6.34 8.27
CA THR A 55 -10.36 7.04 9.42
C THR A 55 -10.09 6.26 10.69
N ILE A 56 -9.50 6.92 11.69
CA ILE A 56 -9.21 6.34 13.01
C ILE A 56 -9.97 7.13 14.06
N LYS A 57 -10.72 6.42 14.91
CA LYS A 57 -11.39 7.01 16.07
C LYS A 57 -10.34 7.52 17.07
N PRO A 58 -10.37 8.81 17.45
CA PRO A 58 -9.49 9.30 18.51
C PRO A 58 -9.88 8.70 19.86
N GLU A 59 -8.90 8.60 20.75
CA GLU A 59 -9.10 8.34 22.17
C GLU A 59 -9.77 9.55 22.84
N ASN A 60 -10.27 9.38 24.08
CA ASN A 60 -10.96 10.45 24.81
C ASN A 60 -10.10 11.71 25.02
N ASN A 61 -8.78 11.56 25.06
CA ASN A 61 -7.83 12.67 25.18
C ASN A 61 -7.44 13.29 23.83
N GLY A 62 -8.09 12.89 22.72
CA GLY A 62 -7.82 13.38 21.37
C GLY A 62 -6.60 12.74 20.68
N SER A 63 -5.84 11.88 21.37
CA SER A 63 -4.72 11.14 20.76
C SER A 63 -5.24 10.03 19.84
N TYR A 64 -4.41 9.61 18.89
CA TYR A 64 -4.74 8.49 18.01
C TYR A 64 -3.85 7.29 18.34
N LYS A 65 -4.48 6.11 18.43
CA LYS A 65 -3.79 4.85 18.65
C LYS A 65 -4.19 3.85 17.59
N ARG A 66 -3.22 3.16 17.03
CA ARG A 66 -3.40 2.06 16.09
C ARG A 66 -3.87 0.81 16.82
N ASN A 67 -5.06 0.35 16.48
CA ASN A 67 -5.53 -1.01 16.75
C ASN A 67 -6.73 -1.32 15.82
N ASN A 68 -7.16 -2.59 15.79
CA ASN A 68 -8.27 -2.99 14.92
C ASN A 68 -9.61 -2.34 15.30
N LYS A 69 -9.82 -1.95 16.57
CA LYS A 69 -11.07 -1.33 17.04
C LYS A 69 -11.15 0.16 16.71
N SER A 70 -10.01 0.87 16.72
CA SER A 70 -9.95 2.30 16.45
C SER A 70 -9.98 2.60 14.95
N LEU A 71 -9.47 1.69 14.11
CA LEU A 71 -9.48 1.84 12.66
C LEU A 71 -10.88 1.55 12.08
N ILE A 72 -11.56 2.62 11.66
CA ILE A 72 -12.93 2.57 11.12
C ILE A 72 -12.90 2.20 9.63
N SER A 73 -11.98 2.80 8.87
CA SER A 73 -11.87 2.57 7.43
C SER A 73 -10.45 2.75 6.93
N ARG A 74 -10.14 2.21 5.74
CA ARG A 74 -8.91 2.44 4.97
C ARG A 74 -9.23 3.18 3.68
N ASP A 75 -8.42 4.18 3.34
CA ASP A 75 -8.57 4.94 2.09
C ASP A 75 -7.56 4.51 1.01
N LEU A 76 -6.54 3.71 1.37
CA LEU A 76 -5.53 3.18 0.45
C LEU A 76 -5.27 1.69 0.72
N ILE A 77 -4.85 0.98 -0.32
CA ILE A 77 -4.40 -0.42 -0.26
C ILE A 77 -2.89 -0.43 -0.30
N PHE A 78 -2.26 -1.22 0.57
CA PHE A 78 -0.82 -1.44 0.57
C PHE A 78 -0.56 -2.93 0.43
N LEU A 79 0.28 -3.31 -0.52
CA LEU A 79 0.81 -4.66 -0.68
C LEU A 79 2.33 -4.61 -0.60
N ASP A 80 2.90 -5.47 0.23
CA ASP A 80 4.35 -5.70 0.27
C ASP A 80 4.71 -6.89 -0.61
N TYR A 81 5.70 -6.70 -1.47
CA TYR A 81 6.26 -7.70 -2.37
C TYR A 81 7.73 -7.84 -2.03
N ASP A 82 8.05 -8.80 -1.17
CA ASP A 82 9.38 -8.92 -0.58
C ASP A 82 10.04 -10.29 -0.78
N ASP A 83 9.37 -11.17 -1.54
CA ASP A 83 9.77 -12.48 -2.02
C ASP A 83 9.57 -12.57 -3.56
N LEU A 84 10.25 -11.68 -4.28
CA LEU A 84 10.22 -11.66 -5.75
C LEU A 84 11.48 -12.34 -6.30
N GLU A 85 11.31 -13.12 -7.37
CA GLU A 85 12.44 -13.71 -8.08
C GLU A 85 13.34 -12.63 -8.71
N ILE A 86 14.65 -12.89 -8.71
CA ILE A 86 15.65 -12.03 -9.35
C ILE A 86 15.33 -11.89 -10.85
N GLY A 87 15.39 -10.67 -11.37
CA GLY A 87 15.12 -10.37 -12.77
C GLY A 87 13.64 -10.13 -13.10
N ILE A 88 12.71 -10.34 -12.17
CA ILE A 88 11.32 -9.92 -12.34
C ILE A 88 11.26 -8.39 -12.42
N ASN A 89 10.74 -7.88 -13.54
CA ASN A 89 10.42 -6.46 -13.67
C ASN A 89 9.03 -6.18 -13.09
N PHE A 90 8.96 -6.13 -11.76
CA PHE A 90 7.72 -5.91 -11.01
C PHE A 90 6.96 -4.64 -11.47
N PRO A 91 7.60 -3.46 -11.62
CA PRO A 91 6.89 -2.27 -12.10
C PRO A 91 6.25 -2.43 -13.48
N LYS A 92 6.90 -3.12 -14.42
CA LYS A 92 6.35 -3.39 -15.76
C LYS A 92 5.14 -4.33 -15.69
N ILE A 93 5.19 -5.36 -14.86
CA ILE A 93 4.08 -6.29 -14.66
C ILE A 93 2.87 -5.54 -14.08
N VAL A 94 3.06 -4.80 -13.00
CA VAL A 94 1.99 -4.02 -12.38
C VAL A 94 1.42 -2.99 -13.37
N SER A 95 2.25 -2.29 -14.13
CA SER A 95 1.77 -1.32 -15.13
C SER A 95 0.87 -1.92 -16.20
N LYS A 96 1.18 -3.15 -16.63
CA LYS A 96 0.34 -3.89 -17.57
C LYS A 96 -0.97 -4.37 -16.91
N ARG A 97 -0.88 -4.97 -15.72
CA ARG A 97 -2.01 -5.62 -15.04
C ARG A 97 -2.98 -4.63 -14.40
N LEU A 98 -2.47 -3.56 -13.82
CA LEU A 98 -3.24 -2.51 -13.17
C LEU A 98 -3.35 -1.25 -14.04
N SER A 99 -3.40 -1.43 -15.36
CA SER A 99 -3.36 -0.32 -16.31
C SER A 99 -4.55 0.65 -16.20
N GLU A 100 -5.66 0.19 -15.61
CA GLU A 100 -6.91 0.93 -15.34
C GLU A 100 -7.03 1.44 -13.89
N TYR A 101 -5.98 1.33 -13.07
CA TYR A 101 -5.98 1.80 -11.68
C TYR A 101 -4.93 2.89 -11.42
N SER A 102 -5.21 3.73 -10.43
CA SER A 102 -4.21 4.65 -9.90
C SER A 102 -3.38 3.93 -8.83
N TYR A 103 -2.06 3.91 -9.01
CA TYR A 103 -1.15 3.24 -8.10
C TYR A 103 0.21 3.94 -8.00
N ILE A 104 0.93 3.62 -6.93
CA ILE A 104 2.33 4.02 -6.70
C ILE A 104 3.12 2.76 -6.39
N ILE A 105 4.28 2.61 -7.01
CA ILE A 105 5.25 1.56 -6.67
C ILE A 105 6.50 2.23 -6.16
N TYR A 106 7.04 1.74 -5.05
CA TYR A 106 8.36 2.14 -4.58
C TYR A 106 9.11 0.96 -3.94
N PRO A 107 10.44 0.92 -4.02
CA PRO A 107 11.25 -0.07 -3.32
C PRO A 107 11.14 0.07 -1.79
N THR A 108 11.32 -1.04 -1.08
CA THR A 108 11.47 -0.99 0.39
C THR A 108 12.92 -0.73 0.79
N ILE A 109 13.16 -0.40 2.07
CA ILE A 109 14.50 -0.16 2.64
C ILE A 109 15.49 -1.32 2.42
N LYS A 110 15.00 -2.56 2.26
CA LYS A 110 15.81 -3.76 2.05
C LYS A 110 15.95 -4.16 0.58
N HIS A 111 15.46 -3.32 -0.34
CA HIS A 111 15.54 -3.59 -1.78
C HIS A 111 17.00 -3.61 -2.25
N THR A 112 17.38 -4.64 -2.99
CA THR A 112 18.61 -4.68 -3.79
C THR A 112 18.30 -5.30 -5.16
N ALA A 113 19.23 -5.22 -6.11
CA ALA A 113 19.07 -5.86 -7.41
C ALA A 113 18.88 -7.39 -7.31
N ASP A 114 19.59 -8.02 -6.35
CA ASP A 114 19.54 -9.47 -6.09
C ASP A 114 18.44 -9.87 -5.08
N ASN A 115 17.78 -8.89 -4.46
CA ASN A 115 16.66 -9.09 -3.55
C ASN A 115 15.59 -8.01 -3.83
N PRO A 116 14.86 -8.13 -4.96
CA PRO A 116 13.90 -7.12 -5.35
C PRO A 116 12.73 -7.08 -4.38
N ARG A 117 12.61 -5.97 -3.65
CA ARG A 117 11.52 -5.74 -2.69
C ARG A 117 10.79 -4.44 -2.98
N TYR A 118 9.47 -4.49 -3.15
CA TYR A 118 8.65 -3.34 -3.50
C TYR A 118 7.40 -3.26 -2.64
N ARG A 119 6.96 -2.03 -2.38
CA ARG A 119 5.63 -1.74 -1.88
C ARG A 119 4.78 -1.17 -3.01
N LEU A 120 3.60 -1.72 -3.17
CA LEU A 120 2.56 -1.23 -4.07
C LEU A 120 1.47 -0.55 -3.25
N VAL A 121 1.13 0.68 -3.62
CA VAL A 121 0.02 1.43 -3.05
C VAL A 121 -1.03 1.64 -4.14
N VAL A 122 -2.26 1.18 -3.92
CA VAL A 122 -3.36 1.34 -4.88
C VAL A 122 -4.41 2.27 -4.28
N LYS A 123 -4.88 3.23 -5.09
CA LYS A 123 -5.96 4.16 -4.72
C LYS A 123 -7.32 3.57 -5.10
N PRO A 124 -8.14 3.14 -4.13
CA PRO A 124 -9.54 2.82 -4.38
C PRO A 124 -10.36 4.11 -4.61
N ASN A 125 -11.57 3.95 -5.14
CA ASN A 125 -12.49 5.09 -5.35
C ASN A 125 -13.31 5.44 -4.10
N MET A 126 -13.37 4.53 -3.12
CA MET A 126 -14.11 4.70 -1.88
C MET A 126 -13.31 4.12 -0.71
N SER A 127 -13.62 4.61 0.49
CA SER A 127 -13.08 4.04 1.72
C SER A 127 -13.63 2.63 1.95
N MET A 128 -12.81 1.78 2.58
CA MET A 128 -13.11 0.38 2.80
C MET A 128 -13.21 0.09 4.30
N ASN A 129 -14.11 -0.80 4.69
CA ASN A 129 -14.06 -1.49 5.98
C ASN A 129 -13.11 -2.70 5.91
N GLU A 130 -12.87 -3.37 7.05
CA GLU A 130 -11.94 -4.51 7.13
C GLU A 130 -12.21 -5.62 6.11
N ASN A 131 -13.48 -6.01 5.94
CA ASN A 131 -13.85 -7.10 5.04
C ASN A 131 -13.61 -6.73 3.57
N SER A 132 -14.08 -5.54 3.17
CA SER A 132 -13.88 -5.02 1.81
C SER A 132 -12.40 -4.78 1.50
N TYR A 133 -11.61 -4.32 2.48
CA TYR A 133 -10.17 -4.14 2.33
C TYR A 133 -9.47 -5.47 2.05
N LYS A 134 -9.69 -6.50 2.89
CA LYS A 134 -9.06 -7.82 2.70
C LYS A 134 -9.47 -8.46 1.38
N THR A 135 -10.72 -8.32 0.99
CA THR A 135 -11.23 -8.82 -0.30
C THR A 135 -10.53 -8.12 -1.45
N THR A 136 -10.46 -6.78 -1.42
CA THR A 136 -9.85 -5.99 -2.49
C THR A 136 -8.34 -6.23 -2.58
N VAL A 137 -7.64 -6.40 -1.44
CA VAL A 137 -6.21 -6.78 -1.42
C VAL A 137 -5.98 -8.08 -2.19
N LYS A 138 -6.79 -9.12 -1.94
CA LYS A 138 -6.68 -10.41 -2.63
C LYS A 138 -6.99 -10.28 -4.11
N GLU A 139 -8.04 -9.56 -4.48
CA GLU A 139 -8.38 -9.34 -5.89
C GLU A 139 -7.26 -8.59 -6.65
N ILE A 140 -6.66 -7.57 -6.05
CA ILE A 140 -5.50 -6.88 -6.64
C ILE A 140 -4.30 -7.81 -6.76
N ALA A 141 -4.00 -8.61 -5.72
CA ALA A 141 -2.91 -9.57 -5.76
C ALA A 141 -3.12 -10.64 -6.87
N ASP A 142 -4.33 -11.16 -7.00
CA ASP A 142 -4.72 -12.13 -8.03
C ASP A 142 -4.58 -11.54 -9.45
N LEU A 143 -4.95 -10.26 -9.64
CA LEU A 143 -4.77 -9.55 -10.92
C LEU A 143 -3.29 -9.42 -11.32
N ILE A 144 -2.41 -9.20 -10.34
CA ILE A 144 -0.97 -9.11 -10.55
C ILE A 144 -0.38 -10.50 -10.82
N GLY A 145 -0.81 -11.51 -10.07
CA GLY A 145 -0.40 -12.90 -10.23
C GLY A 145 1.03 -13.19 -9.72
N LEU A 146 1.47 -12.45 -8.70
CA LEU A 146 2.76 -12.63 -8.02
C LEU A 146 2.54 -12.80 -6.51
N PRO A 147 3.41 -13.55 -5.80
CA PRO A 147 3.30 -13.70 -4.36
C PRO A 147 3.50 -12.35 -3.66
N PHE A 148 2.73 -12.11 -2.59
CA PHE A 148 2.82 -10.93 -1.75
C PHE A 148 2.85 -11.35 -0.28
N ASP A 149 3.36 -10.50 0.60
CA ASP A 149 3.37 -10.77 2.04
C ASP A 149 1.92 -10.68 2.60
N GLU A 150 1.42 -11.80 3.12
CA GLU A 150 0.09 -11.90 3.72
C GLU A 150 -0.11 -10.94 4.90
N SER A 151 0.95 -10.43 5.53
CA SER A 151 0.86 -9.37 6.53
C SER A 151 0.13 -8.12 6.00
N SER A 152 0.11 -7.92 4.68
CA SER A 152 -0.67 -6.89 3.98
C SER A 152 -2.19 -6.99 4.23
N LEU A 153 -2.70 -8.17 4.60
CA LEU A 153 -4.10 -8.41 4.97
C LEU A 153 -4.42 -7.99 6.41
N THR A 154 -3.42 -7.68 7.23
CA THR A 154 -3.62 -7.29 8.62
C THR A 154 -4.27 -5.90 8.69
N TRP A 155 -5.49 -5.85 9.23
CA TRP A 155 -6.37 -4.67 9.12
C TRP A 155 -5.73 -3.37 9.55
N SER A 156 -5.05 -3.36 10.72
CA SER A 156 -4.38 -2.18 11.26
C SER A 156 -2.85 -2.23 11.13
N GLN A 157 -2.32 -2.95 10.13
CA GLN A 157 -0.89 -2.98 9.85
C GLN A 157 -0.38 -1.62 9.40
N LEU A 158 0.70 -1.14 10.03
CA LEU A 158 1.42 0.02 9.54
C LEU A 158 2.31 -0.36 8.38
N GLN A 159 2.44 0.58 7.45
CA GLN A 159 3.16 0.38 6.20
C GLN A 159 4.37 1.30 6.22
N GLY A 160 5.55 0.75 5.95
CA GLY A 160 6.76 1.58 5.91
C GLY A 160 6.62 2.66 4.83
N GLY A 161 6.97 3.90 5.15
CA GLY A 161 7.07 4.97 4.16
C GLY A 161 8.20 4.71 3.15
N TYR A 162 8.27 5.52 2.10
CA TYR A 162 9.34 5.43 1.10
C TYR A 162 10.70 5.88 1.68
N GLN A 163 11.75 5.08 1.54
CA GLN A 163 13.00 5.17 2.33
C GLN A 163 14.30 4.95 1.51
N SER A 164 14.44 5.52 0.30
CA SER A 164 15.71 5.45 -0.45
C SER A 164 15.90 6.56 -1.49
N GLU A 165 16.97 7.37 -1.39
CA GLU A 165 17.33 8.41 -2.38
C GLU A 165 17.83 7.79 -3.71
N GLU A 166 18.55 6.68 -3.62
CA GLU A 166 19.22 6.04 -4.77
C GLU A 166 18.22 5.48 -5.79
N ILE A 167 16.97 5.27 -5.36
CA ILE A 167 15.91 4.68 -6.17
C ILE A 167 14.79 5.70 -6.46
N SER A 168 15.04 7.00 -6.23
CA SER A 168 14.07 8.09 -6.49
C SER A 168 13.60 8.15 -7.95
N SER A 169 14.46 7.73 -8.89
CA SER A 169 14.13 7.58 -10.31
C SER A 169 13.20 6.39 -10.62
N SER A 170 12.84 5.56 -9.63
CA SER A 170 12.05 4.33 -9.84
C SER A 170 10.69 4.34 -9.15
N ILE A 171 10.30 5.44 -8.50
CA ILE A 171 8.92 5.58 -8.04
C ILE A 171 8.05 5.68 -9.29
N MET A 172 7.29 4.62 -9.54
CA MET A 172 6.30 4.64 -10.61
C MET A 172 5.00 5.15 -10.02
N VAL A 173 4.66 6.40 -10.33
CA VAL A 173 3.32 6.94 -10.07
C VAL A 173 2.51 6.83 -11.35
N LYS A 174 1.41 6.09 -11.31
CA LYS A 174 0.41 6.10 -12.36
C LYS A 174 -0.87 6.63 -11.79
N THR A 175 -1.28 7.80 -12.25
CA THR A 175 -2.58 8.37 -11.95
C THR A 175 -3.43 8.29 -13.19
N ILE A 176 -4.62 7.72 -13.06
CA ILE A 176 -5.59 7.74 -14.15
C ILE A 176 -6.60 8.81 -13.82
N GLN A 177 -6.70 9.79 -14.72
CA GLN A 177 -7.72 10.82 -14.67
C GLN A 177 -9.04 10.15 -15.11
N LEU A 178 -9.89 9.81 -14.15
CA LEU A 178 -11.04 8.92 -14.41
C LEU A 178 -12.35 9.56 -13.97
N LEU A 179 -13.26 9.71 -14.93
CA LEU A 179 -14.70 9.60 -14.70
C LEU A 179 -14.95 8.24 -14.03
N LEU A 180 -14.97 8.23 -12.70
CA LEU A 180 -15.50 7.21 -11.78
C LEU A 180 -15.63 5.78 -12.37
N ILE A 181 -14.63 4.92 -12.13
CA ILE A 181 -14.80 3.47 -12.31
C ILE A 181 -15.59 2.91 -11.12
N ASP A 182 -16.76 2.38 -11.41
CA ASP A 182 -17.63 1.71 -10.44
C ASP A 182 -17.02 0.38 -9.95
N GLN A 183 -16.98 0.15 -8.63
CA GLN A 183 -16.52 -1.11 -8.01
C GLN A 183 -17.34 -2.31 -8.50
N ASN A 184 -18.56 -2.10 -9.00
CA ASN A 184 -19.37 -3.14 -9.64
C ASN A 184 -18.69 -3.79 -10.85
N ARG A 185 -17.74 -3.13 -11.51
CA ARG A 185 -17.00 -3.74 -12.64
C ARG A 185 -16.06 -4.86 -12.21
N ILE A 186 -15.52 -4.84 -10.99
CA ILE A 186 -14.58 -5.87 -10.50
C ILE A 186 -15.34 -7.17 -10.25
N ILE A 187 -16.45 -7.10 -9.51
CA ILE A 187 -17.35 -8.24 -9.25
C ILE A 187 -17.88 -8.80 -10.58
N LEU A 188 -18.26 -7.93 -11.52
CA LEU A 188 -18.79 -8.37 -12.81
C LEU A 188 -17.73 -9.06 -13.68
N ARG A 189 -16.48 -8.56 -13.72
CA ARG A 189 -15.38 -9.22 -14.45
C ARG A 189 -15.02 -10.57 -13.83
N HIS A 190 -15.03 -10.69 -12.50
CA HIS A 190 -14.79 -11.95 -11.81
C HIS A 190 -15.91 -12.96 -12.08
N LEU A 191 -17.18 -12.55 -12.00
CA LEU A 191 -18.34 -13.39 -12.35
C LEU A 191 -18.31 -13.83 -13.82
N LEU A 192 -17.90 -12.96 -14.75
CA LEU A 192 -17.76 -13.30 -16.16
C LEU A 192 -16.60 -14.29 -16.41
N ALA A 193 -15.47 -14.13 -15.73
CA ALA A 193 -14.33 -15.04 -15.83
C ALA A 193 -14.65 -16.44 -15.24
N ILE A 194 -15.40 -16.49 -14.13
CA ILE A 194 -15.89 -17.75 -13.56
C ILE A 194 -16.89 -18.42 -14.52
N LYS A 195 -17.85 -17.65 -15.07
CA LYS A 195 -18.81 -18.17 -16.06
C LYS A 195 -18.14 -18.70 -17.32
N SER A 196 -17.06 -18.09 -17.80
CA SER A 196 -16.35 -18.59 -19.00
C SER A 196 -15.58 -19.89 -18.72
N ARG A 197 -15.03 -20.08 -17.51
CA ARG A 197 -14.40 -21.33 -17.10
C ARG A 197 -15.39 -22.49 -16.97
N ILE A 198 -16.60 -22.22 -16.45
CA ILE A 198 -17.66 -23.24 -16.32
C ILE A 198 -18.21 -23.64 -17.70
N LYS A 199 -18.22 -22.74 -18.69
CA LYS A 199 -18.69 -23.04 -20.05
C LYS A 199 -17.73 -23.85 -20.92
N ASN A 200 -16.46 -23.96 -20.50
CA ASN A 200 -15.40 -24.65 -21.24
C ASN A 200 -14.98 -25.98 -20.58
N GLN A 201 -15.79 -26.48 -19.63
CA GLN A 201 -15.77 -27.86 -19.11
C GLN A 201 -17.02 -28.58 -19.60
#